data_AF-A0A357CVN9-F1
#
_entry.id   AF-A0A357CVN9-F1
#
_cell.length_a   1.000
_cell.length_b   1.000
_cell.length_c   1.000
_cell.angle_alpha   90.00
_cell.angle_beta   90.00
_cell.angle_gamma   90.00
#
_symmetry.space_group_name_H-M   'P 1'
#
loop_
_entity.id
_entity.type
_entity.pdbx_description
1 polymer ?
#
loop_
_entity_poly.entity_id
_entity_poly.type
_entity_poly.pdbx_seq_one_letter_code
_entity_poly.pdbx_strand_id
1 'polypeptide(L)'
;MSLRDVIINGWRVNKNVNIHLVIFPIGLIAATVIQIMFYGVSIIWTCSMIAFASIFINIQNSTISTDYLTGLYNRRQLEEHFQRRLKMRKDGHNLFMIMIDLDD
;
A
#
# COMPACT_ATOMS: atom_id res chain seq x y z
N MET A 1 20.88 8.33 -20.32
CA MET A 1 20.03 7.41 -19.53
C MET A 1 18.75 7.20 -20.32
N SER A 2 18.55 6.02 -20.89
CA SER A 2 17.45 5.76 -21.85
C SER A 2 16.12 5.68 -21.12
N LEU A 3 15.05 6.28 -21.67
CA LEU A 3 13.69 6.19 -21.14
C LEU A 3 13.25 4.74 -20.87
N ARG A 4 13.79 3.78 -21.63
CA ARG A 4 13.52 2.35 -21.45
C ARG A 4 14.07 1.82 -20.12
N ASP A 5 15.22 2.30 -19.66
CA ASP A 5 15.87 1.82 -18.43
C ASP A 5 15.10 2.27 -17.19
N VAL A 6 14.54 3.49 -17.22
CA VAL A 6 13.71 4.03 -16.14
C VAL A 6 12.40 3.24 -15.98
N ILE A 7 11.76 2.88 -17.10
CA ILE A 7 10.51 2.11 -17.09
C ILE A 7 10.77 0.68 -16.60
N ILE A 8 11.83 0.02 -17.05
CA ILE A 8 12.14 -1.38 -16.73
C ILE A 8 12.62 -1.55 -15.28
N ASN A 9 13.44 -0.63 -14.77
CA ASN A 9 13.94 -0.71 -13.39
C ASN A 9 12.96 -0.13 -12.36
N GLY A 10 12.18 0.91 -12.71
CA GLY A 10 11.16 1.48 -11.83
C GLY A 10 10.07 0.48 -11.44
N TRP A 11 9.70 -0.41 -12.36
CA TRP A 11 8.71 -1.48 -12.12
C TRP A 11 9.21 -2.61 -11.21
N ARG A 12 10.53 -2.83 -11.14
CA ARG A 12 11.12 -3.95 -10.39
C ARG A 12 11.27 -3.66 -8.90
N VAL A 13 11.46 -2.40 -8.55
CA VAL A 13 11.67 -1.95 -7.15
C VAL A 13 10.34 -1.86 -6.38
N ASN A 14 9.19 -1.77 -7.07
CA ASN A 14 7.93 -1.40 -6.44
C ASN A 14 6.71 -2.27 -6.81
N LYS A 15 6.92 -3.58 -6.97
CA LYS A 15 5.88 -4.53 -7.41
C LYS A 15 4.62 -4.56 -6.52
N ASN A 16 4.71 -4.16 -5.25
CA ASN A 16 3.58 -4.21 -4.30
C ASN A 16 2.84 -2.88 -4.11
N VAL A 17 3.41 -1.73 -4.47
CA VAL A 17 2.76 -0.42 -4.23
C VAL A 17 1.87 0.01 -5.41
N ASN A 18 1.94 -0.65 -6.57
CA ASN A 18 1.36 -0.06 -7.79
C ASN A 18 0.07 -0.72 -8.33
N ILE A 19 -0.39 -1.84 -7.75
CA ILE A 19 -1.60 -2.49 -8.29
C ILE A 19 -2.87 -1.66 -8.00
N HIS A 20 -2.97 -1.07 -6.82
CA HIS A 20 -4.10 -0.21 -6.44
C HIS A 20 -4.10 1.11 -7.21
N LEU A 21 -2.92 1.68 -7.48
CA LEU A 21 -2.77 2.89 -8.29
C LEU A 21 -3.17 2.68 -9.76
N VAL A 22 -2.95 1.47 -10.30
CA VAL A 22 -3.25 1.12 -11.70
C VAL A 22 -4.69 0.62 -11.88
N ILE A 23 -5.25 -0.10 -10.90
CA ILE A 23 -6.65 -0.56 -10.94
C ILE A 23 -7.63 0.62 -10.93
N PHE A 24 -7.31 1.71 -10.23
CA PHE A 24 -8.15 2.90 -10.15
C PHE A 24 -8.49 3.51 -11.53
N PRO A 25 -7.52 3.93 -12.37
CA PRO A 25 -7.83 4.54 -13.66
C PRO A 25 -8.49 3.54 -14.62
N ILE A 26 -8.13 2.26 -14.54
CA ILE A 26 -8.76 1.21 -15.36
C ILE A 26 -10.24 1.06 -15.01
N GLY A 27 -10.58 1.05 -13.72
CA GLY A 27 -11.98 0.99 -13.26
C GLY A 27 -12.78 2.22 -13.68
N LEU A 28 -12.18 3.41 -13.64
CA LEU A 28 -12.81 4.65 -14.10
C LEU A 28 -13.09 4.61 -15.61
N ILE A 29 -12.12 4.15 -16.41
CA ILE A 29 -12.28 4.01 -17.87
C ILE A 29 -13.40 3.01 -18.18
N ALA A 30 -13.43 1.86 -17.51
CA ALA A 30 -14.50 0.88 -17.68
C ALA A 30 -15.88 1.48 -17.32
N ALA A 31 -15.97 2.25 -16.23
CA ALA A 31 -17.20 2.93 -15.84
C ALA A 31 -17.65 3.97 -16.89
N THR A 32 -16.72 4.70 -17.50
CA THR A 32 -17.05 5.65 -18.58
C THR A 32 -17.58 4.94 -19.83
N VAL A 33 -17.01 3.79 -20.21
CA VAL A 33 -17.50 3.00 -21.35
C VAL A 33 -18.92 2.51 -21.09
N ILE A 34 -19.19 1.98 -19.90
CA ILE A 34 -20.54 1.53 -19.51
C ILE A 34 -21.52 2.71 -19.52
N GLN A 35 -21.12 3.88 -19.04
CA GLN A 35 -21.99 5.06 -19.03
C GLN A 35 -22.34 5.56 -20.44
N ILE A 36 -21.43 5.44 -21.41
CA ILE A 36 -21.72 5.77 -22.82
C ILE A 36 -22.76 4.79 -23.40
N MET A 37 -22.72 3.52 -22.99
CA MET A 37 -23.67 2.50 -23.44
C MET A 37 -25.07 2.66 -22.82
N PHE A 38 -25.16 3.20 -21.60
CA PHE A 38 -26.42 3.42 -20.88
C PHE A 38 -26.63 4.90 -20.56
N TYR A 39 -27.06 5.67 -21.57
CA TYR A 39 -27.39 7.08 -21.42
C TYR A 39 -28.46 7.28 -20.32
N GLY A 40 -28.14 8.13 -19.33
CA GLY A 40 -29.04 8.51 -18.24
C GLY A 40 -28.68 7.98 -16.85
N VAL A 41 -27.68 7.11 -16.72
CA VAL A 41 -27.22 6.61 -15.41
C VAL A 41 -25.92 7.31 -14.98
N SER A 42 -25.92 7.86 -13.77
CA SER A 42 -24.78 8.60 -13.19
C SER A 42 -23.79 7.67 -12.47
N ILE A 43 -23.11 6.80 -13.21
CA ILE A 43 -22.18 5.78 -12.66
C ILE A 43 -20.81 6.39 -12.33
N ILE A 44 -20.38 7.41 -13.08
CA ILE A 44 -19.07 8.06 -12.88
C ILE A 44 -18.86 8.53 -11.45
N TRP A 45 -19.85 9.17 -10.82
CA TRP A 45 -19.71 9.70 -9.46
C TRP A 45 -19.59 8.59 -8.41
N THR A 46 -20.38 7.52 -8.54
CA THR A 46 -20.31 6.35 -7.64
C THR A 46 -18.96 5.65 -7.77
N CYS A 47 -18.49 5.41 -8.99
CA CYS A 47 -17.17 4.82 -9.22
C CYS A 47 -16.05 5.72 -8.70
N SER A 48 -16.15 7.03 -8.90
CA SER A 48 -15.15 7.99 -8.39
C SER A 48 -15.07 7.97 -6.87
N MET A 49 -16.21 7.91 -6.16
CA MET A 49 -16.22 7.84 -4.69
C MET A 49 -15.59 6.56 -4.15
N ILE A 50 -15.93 5.40 -4.71
CA ILE A 50 -15.32 4.12 -4.32
C ILE A 50 -13.80 4.17 -4.52
N ALA A 51 -13.40 4.75 -5.64
CA ALA A 51 -12.01 4.82 -6.02
C ALA A 51 -11.23 5.79 -5.09
N PHE A 52 -11.82 6.94 -4.73
CA PHE A 52 -11.24 7.85 -3.72
C PHE A 52 -11.13 7.21 -2.34
N ALA A 53 -12.16 6.49 -1.89
CA ALA A 53 -12.13 5.78 -0.63
C ALA A 53 -10.99 4.75 -0.58
N SER A 54 -10.77 4.02 -1.68
CA SER A 54 -9.66 3.06 -1.79
C SER A 54 -8.29 3.72 -1.67
N ILE A 55 -8.08 4.87 -2.34
CA ILE A 55 -6.85 5.66 -2.23
C ILE A 55 -6.65 6.15 -0.80
N PHE A 56 -7.70 6.71 -0.19
CA PHE A 56 -7.65 7.22 1.18
C PHE A 56 -7.25 6.13 2.18
N ILE A 57 -7.84 4.93 2.06
CA ILE A 57 -7.47 3.77 2.88
C ILE A 57 -6.01 3.36 2.62
N ASN A 58 -5.55 3.39 1.37
CA ASN A 58 -4.18 3.02 1.03
C ASN A 58 -3.15 3.98 1.65
N ILE A 59 -3.41 5.29 1.57
CA ILE A 59 -2.56 6.35 2.17
C ILE A 59 -2.56 6.23 3.69
N GLN A 60 -3.71 5.98 4.31
CA GLN A 60 -3.76 5.75 5.75
C GLN A 60 -2.96 4.50 6.13
N ASN A 61 -3.14 3.38 5.42
CA ASN A 61 -2.42 2.13 5.70
C ASN A 61 -0.90 2.30 5.61
N SER A 62 -0.39 3.09 4.67
CA SER A 62 1.04 3.38 4.56
C SER A 62 1.56 4.28 5.69
N THR A 63 0.72 5.17 6.20
CA THR A 63 1.08 6.14 7.25
C THR A 63 0.94 5.57 8.68
N ILE A 64 0.11 4.54 8.89
CA ILE A 64 -0.14 3.92 10.22
C ILE A 64 1.09 3.14 10.74
N SER A 65 2.29 3.26 10.18
CA SER A 65 3.47 2.48 10.61
C SER A 65 4.34 3.21 11.65
N THR A 66 4.15 4.51 11.79
CA THR A 66 4.97 5.36 12.67
C THR A 66 4.12 5.95 13.78
N ASP A 67 4.64 5.91 15.00
CA ASP A 67 4.06 6.58 16.17
C ASP A 67 4.28 8.10 16.07
N TYR A 68 3.22 8.87 16.24
CA TYR A 68 3.24 10.32 16.04
C TYR A 68 4.04 11.06 17.13
N LEU A 69 4.06 10.54 18.36
CA LEU A 69 4.69 11.20 19.51
C LEU A 69 6.21 11.04 19.53
N THR A 70 6.69 9.86 19.14
CA THR A 70 8.12 9.52 19.21
C THR A 70 8.81 9.49 17.84
N GLY A 71 8.04 9.43 16.75
CA GLY A 71 8.58 9.17 15.41
C GLY A 71 9.14 7.76 15.24
N LEU A 72 9.02 6.89 16.26
CA LEU A 72 9.47 5.51 16.20
C LEU A 72 8.42 4.64 15.50
N TYR A 73 8.85 3.47 15.03
CA TYR A 73 7.91 2.48 14.50
C TYR A 73 6.97 2.00 15.59
N ASN A 74 5.69 1.93 15.28
CA ASN A 74 4.70 1.48 16.24
C ASN A 74 4.70 -0.06 16.39
N ARG A 75 3.91 -0.53 17.36
CA ARG A 75 3.75 -1.96 17.65
C ARG A 75 3.30 -2.78 16.44
N ARG A 76 2.44 -2.24 15.57
CA ARG A 76 1.98 -2.94 14.36
C ARG A 76 3.14 -3.18 13.39
N GLN A 77 3.97 -2.17 13.16
CA GLN A 77 5.15 -2.29 12.31
C GLN A 77 6.19 -3.27 12.87
N LEU A 78 6.37 -3.29 14.20
CA LEU A 78 7.20 -4.29 14.89
C LEU A 78 6.72 -5.72 14.60
N GLU A 79 5.42 -5.97 14.75
CA GLU A 79 4.83 -7.29 14.51
C GLU A 79 5.00 -7.73 13.04
N GLU A 80 4.68 -6.84 12.08
CA GLU A 80 4.87 -7.13 10.66
C GLU A 80 6.33 -7.39 10.28
N HIS A 81 7.28 -6.69 10.93
CA HIS A 81 8.69 -6.94 10.74
C HIS A 81 9.12 -8.28 11.36
N PHE A 82 8.68 -8.57 12.57
CA PHE A 82 8.99 -9.81 13.28
C PHE A 82 8.49 -11.04 12.53
N GLN A 83 7.24 -11.01 12.05
CA GLN A 83 6.65 -12.08 11.24
C GLN A 83 7.42 -12.31 9.93
N ARG A 84 7.86 -11.24 9.25
CA ARG A 84 8.70 -11.36 8.04
C ARG A 84 10.05 -11.99 8.35
N ARG A 85 10.68 -11.62 9.47
CA ARG A 85 11.95 -12.20 9.91
C ARG A 85 11.81 -13.66 10.29
N LEU A 86 10.71 -14.05 10.94
CA LEU A 86 10.38 -15.45 11.23
C LEU A 86 10.26 -16.28 9.95
N LYS A 87 9.53 -15.76 8.94
CA LYS A 87 9.34 -16.46 7.66
C LYS A 87 10.62 -16.59 6.83
N MET A 88 11.53 -15.62 6.93
CA MET A 88 12.83 -15.65 6.23
C MET A 88 13.96 -16.29 7.06
N ARG A 89 13.63 -16.87 8.21
CA ARG A 89 14.62 -17.50 9.09
C ARG A 89 15.22 -18.72 8.40
N LYS A 90 16.55 -18.74 8.26
CA LYS A 90 17.31 -19.95 7.93
C LYS A 90 17.56 -20.76 9.20
N ASP A 91 17.55 -22.09 9.09
CA ASP A 91 17.83 -22.99 10.21
C ASP A 91 19.16 -22.61 10.88
N GLY A 92 19.12 -22.46 12.22
CA GLY A 92 20.29 -22.12 13.04
C GLY A 92 20.44 -20.64 13.44
N HIS A 93 19.65 -19.71 12.88
CA HIS A 93 19.71 -18.30 13.31
C HIS A 93 18.73 -18.00 14.44
N ASN A 94 19.19 -17.46 15.57
CA ASN A 94 18.30 -17.03 16.66
C ASN A 94 17.90 -15.56 16.47
N LEU A 95 16.63 -15.25 16.72
CA LEU A 95 16.08 -13.90 16.71
C LEU A 95 15.88 -13.45 18.15
N PHE A 96 16.41 -12.29 18.50
CA PHE A 96 16.32 -11.70 19.84
C PHE A 96 15.53 -10.40 19.78
N MET A 97 14.80 -10.10 20.85
CA MET A 97 14.06 -8.85 21.04
C MET A 97 14.38 -8.30 22.42
N ILE A 98 14.62 -6.99 22.50
CA ILE A 98 14.78 -6.27 23.76
C ILE A 98 13.54 -5.40 23.92
N MET A 99 12.83 -5.59 25.02
CA MET A 99 11.71 -4.74 25.43
C MET A 99 12.18 -3.90 26.60
N ILE A 100 12.05 -2.58 26.46
CA ILE A 100 12.42 -1.61 27.50
C ILE A 100 11.11 -0.98 27.93
N ASP A 101 10.82 -1.06 29.23
CA ASP A 101 9.75 -0.32 29.87
C ASP A 101 10.39 0.76 30.73
N LEU A 102 9.84 1.97 30.67
CA LEU A 102 10.30 3.09 31.48
C LEU A 102 9.42 3.13 32.72
N ASP A 103 9.94 2.65 33.84
CA ASP A 103 9.38 2.87 35.17
C ASP A 103 10.09 4.09 35.80
N ASP A 104 9.36 4.86 36.61
CA ASP A 104 9.93 5.90 37.49
C ASP A 104 10.75 5.28 38.64
#